data_AF-A0A4Z1EGW0-F1
#
_entry.id   AF-A0A4Z1EGW0-F1
#
_cell.length_a   1.000
_cell.length_b   1.000
_cell.length_c   1.000
_cell.angle_alpha   90.00
_cell.angle_beta   90.00
_cell.angle_gamma   90.00
#
_symmetry.space_group_name_H-M   'P 1'
#
loop_
_entity.id
_entity.type
_entity.pdbx_description
1 polymer ?
#
loop_
_entity_poly.entity_id
_entity_poly.type
_entity_poly.pdbx_seq_one_letter_code
_entity_poly.pdbx_strand_id
1 'polypeptide(L)'
;MATVPDSTLGNSFSINMPEEPDVGIIKDEMSEAERLFHYSYATRSEEPCFLAFRGLQILNITNLQLELAKKKGAIKANNAAPNTDIQDLAPLLHQYADAIRDYAFLSGLQNIAGSQAQEKRQDLTYAFPDIAGLPGDPFNSAYRRLPDQSLIPVDPLRNWLKARLPSQLTYTKREQLLRTDEYLKGEPPEQVSLFVDKLARFIVAFAGGTSLVVPMLIMRIGENLTKSLVTTSIAVVLFAGITSLVLRANNTETVAATATYAAVLVVFVGTSG
;
A
#
# COMPACT_ATOMS: atom_id res chain seq x y z
N MET A 1 65.29 33.31 -28.21
CA MET A 1 65.29 34.64 -28.84
C MET A 1 64.55 34.50 -30.16
N ALA A 2 63.47 35.27 -30.34
CA ALA A 2 62.60 35.40 -31.53
C ALA A 2 61.70 34.18 -31.90
N THR A 3 60.36 34.23 -31.92
CA THR A 3 59.41 34.92 -32.87
C THR A 3 59.75 34.65 -34.34
N VAL A 4 58.92 34.21 -35.29
CA VAL A 4 57.46 34.06 -35.54
C VAL A 4 57.35 33.20 -36.85
N PRO A 5 56.26 32.43 -37.12
CA PRO A 5 55.29 32.83 -38.16
C PRO A 5 53.86 32.58 -37.68
N ASP A 6 53.03 33.62 -37.61
CA ASP A 6 52.25 34.22 -38.69
C ASP A 6 50.98 33.42 -39.02
N SER A 7 49.91 34.17 -38.96
CA SER A 7 48.51 33.80 -38.87
C SER A 7 47.89 33.65 -40.24
N THR A 8 47.26 32.51 -40.53
CA THR A 8 46.07 32.45 -41.39
C THR A 8 45.37 31.11 -41.20
N LEU A 9 44.28 31.14 -40.43
CA LEU A 9 42.95 30.65 -40.81
C LEU A 9 42.13 30.59 -39.52
N GLY A 10 41.59 31.75 -39.17
CA GLY A 10 40.51 31.85 -38.22
C GLY A 10 39.32 31.08 -38.78
N ASN A 11 38.97 29.99 -38.09
CA ASN A 11 37.61 29.47 -38.05
C ASN A 11 37.50 28.68 -36.74
N SER A 12 37.36 29.41 -35.64
CA SER A 12 36.74 28.87 -34.45
C SER A 12 35.28 28.58 -34.80
N PHE A 13 35.01 27.37 -35.29
CA PHE A 13 33.67 26.81 -35.33
C PHE A 13 33.22 26.67 -33.87
N SER A 14 32.63 27.72 -33.33
CA SER A 14 31.81 27.64 -32.12
C SER A 14 30.61 26.78 -32.49
N ILE A 15 30.69 25.50 -32.18
CA ILE A 15 29.53 24.63 -32.18
C ILE A 15 28.65 25.17 -31.06
N ASN A 16 27.66 25.99 -31.40
CA ASN A 16 26.50 26.19 -30.55
C ASN A 16 25.89 24.81 -30.34
N MET A 17 26.29 24.13 -29.28
CA MET A 17 25.42 23.13 -28.70
C MET A 17 24.13 23.87 -28.37
N PRO A 18 22.96 23.46 -28.92
CA PRO A 18 21.71 23.96 -28.39
C PRO A 18 21.77 23.70 -26.88
N GLU A 19 21.59 24.74 -26.06
CA GLU A 19 21.32 24.56 -24.63
C GLU A 19 20.28 23.44 -24.55
N GLU A 20 20.59 22.36 -23.81
CA GLU A 20 19.56 21.40 -23.46
C GLU A 20 18.40 22.23 -22.91
N PRO A 21 17.18 22.10 -23.48
CA PRO A 21 16.06 22.86 -22.97
C PRO A 21 15.99 22.57 -21.47
N ASP A 22 15.69 23.60 -20.68
CA ASP A 22 15.69 23.57 -19.22
C ASP A 22 14.53 22.68 -18.72
N VAL A 23 14.58 21.37 -19.05
CA VAL A 23 13.45 20.45 -18.96
C VAL A 23 13.34 19.99 -17.52
N GLY A 24 12.25 20.42 -16.88
CA GLY A 24 11.92 20.04 -15.50
C GLY A 24 11.98 21.21 -14.54
N ILE A 25 12.46 22.38 -14.99
CA ILE A 25 12.41 23.62 -14.22
C ILE A 25 11.13 24.37 -14.58
N ILE A 26 10.34 24.71 -13.55
CA ILE A 26 9.13 25.51 -13.70
C ILE A 26 9.50 26.99 -13.52
N LYS A 27 9.16 27.83 -14.51
CA LYS A 27 9.41 29.28 -14.49
C LYS A 27 8.08 30.03 -14.42
N ASP A 28 8.10 31.23 -13.84
CA ASP A 28 6.87 32.00 -13.59
C ASP A 28 6.11 32.38 -14.87
N GLU A 29 6.84 32.64 -15.96
CA GLU A 29 6.30 33.09 -17.25
C GLU A 29 5.72 31.95 -18.12
N MET A 30 5.78 30.70 -17.67
CA MET A 30 5.32 29.54 -18.43
C MET A 30 3.79 29.41 -18.47
N SER A 31 3.28 28.99 -19.62
CA SER A 31 1.87 28.62 -19.79
C SER A 31 1.51 27.39 -18.93
N GLU A 32 0.25 27.23 -18.55
CA GLU A 32 -0.23 26.06 -17.78
C GLU A 32 0.13 24.72 -18.45
N ALA A 33 0.02 24.65 -19.78
CA ALA A 33 0.37 23.45 -20.55
C ALA A 33 1.88 23.14 -20.50
N GLU A 34 2.72 24.18 -20.50
CA GLU A 34 4.17 24.04 -20.38
C GLU A 34 4.56 23.62 -18.96
N ARG A 35 3.93 24.22 -17.94
CA ARG A 35 4.08 23.83 -16.53
C ARG A 35 3.71 22.36 -16.32
N LEU A 36 2.62 21.89 -16.93
CA LEU A 36 2.21 20.49 -16.90
C LEU A 36 3.26 19.56 -17.52
N PHE A 37 3.80 19.93 -18.68
CA PHE A 37 4.86 19.15 -19.32
C PHE A 37 6.11 19.06 -18.43
N HIS A 38 6.60 20.20 -17.93
CA HIS A 38 7.79 20.24 -17.07
C HIS A 38 7.58 19.49 -15.74
N TYR A 39 6.42 19.65 -15.11
CA TYR A 39 6.06 18.91 -13.90
C TYR A 39 6.00 17.40 -14.15
N SER A 40 5.34 16.96 -15.23
CA SER A 40 5.25 15.54 -15.59
C SER A 40 6.61 14.93 -15.94
N TYR A 41 7.50 15.71 -16.56
CA TYR A 41 8.85 15.29 -16.90
C TYR A 41 9.71 15.16 -15.64
N ALA A 42 9.66 16.13 -14.72
CA ALA A 42 10.37 16.11 -13.45
C ALA A 42 9.91 14.94 -12.56
N THR A 43 8.60 14.66 -12.55
CA THR A 43 8.01 13.60 -11.72
C THR A 43 8.15 12.20 -12.34
N ARG A 44 8.70 12.07 -13.55
CA ARG A 44 8.73 10.80 -14.30
C ARG A 44 9.48 9.67 -13.59
N SER A 45 10.49 10.01 -12.78
CA SER A 45 11.28 9.03 -12.00
C SER A 45 10.63 8.65 -10.66
N GLU A 46 9.57 9.34 -10.27
CA GLU A 46 8.90 9.13 -8.99
C GLU A 46 7.68 8.21 -9.13
N GLU A 47 7.29 7.57 -8.02
CA GLU A 47 6.05 6.79 -7.99
C GLU A 47 4.83 7.72 -8.17
N PRO A 48 3.87 7.37 -9.04
CA PRO A 48 2.73 8.23 -9.29
C PRO A 48 1.86 8.33 -8.02
N CYS A 49 1.71 9.57 -7.55
CA CYS A 49 0.85 9.93 -6.42
C CYS A 49 -0.42 10.58 -6.95
N PHE A 50 -1.56 10.21 -6.39
CA PHE A 50 -2.87 10.69 -6.80
C PHE A 50 -3.55 11.46 -5.68
N LEU A 51 -4.22 12.54 -6.07
CA LEU A 51 -5.00 13.35 -5.17
C LEU A 51 -6.38 12.68 -4.93
N ALA A 52 -6.78 12.51 -3.67
CA ALA A 52 -8.03 11.85 -3.33
C ALA A 52 -9.20 12.84 -3.22
N PHE A 53 -10.00 12.91 -4.28
CA PHE A 53 -11.21 13.75 -4.33
C PHE A 53 -12.43 13.12 -3.65
N ARG A 54 -12.28 12.67 -2.40
CA ARG A 54 -13.33 11.91 -1.68
C ARG A 54 -14.67 12.67 -1.65
N GLY A 55 -14.65 13.97 -1.39
CA GLY A 55 -15.85 14.80 -1.34
C GLY A 55 -16.59 14.82 -2.69
N LEU A 56 -15.86 15.03 -3.79
CA LEU A 56 -16.43 15.06 -5.14
C LEU A 56 -16.95 13.69 -5.57
N GLN A 57 -16.25 12.61 -5.20
CA GLN A 57 -16.70 11.24 -5.49
C GLN A 57 -18.01 10.91 -4.79
N ILE A 58 -18.12 11.23 -3.50
CA ILE A 58 -19.35 11.03 -2.71
C ILE A 58 -20.49 11.89 -3.27
N LEU A 59 -20.20 13.14 -3.64
CA LEU A 59 -21.17 14.04 -4.27
C LEU A 59 -21.70 13.44 -5.59
N ASN A 60 -20.82 12.94 -6.45
CA ASN A 60 -21.21 12.32 -7.72
C ASN A 60 -22.09 11.08 -7.50
N ILE A 61 -21.69 10.18 -6.61
CA ILE A 61 -22.48 8.97 -6.26
C ILE A 61 -23.85 9.36 -5.72
N THR A 62 -23.90 10.37 -4.84
CA THR A 62 -25.15 10.85 -4.25
C THR A 62 -26.06 11.45 -5.32
N ASN A 63 -25.51 12.22 -6.28
CA ASN A 63 -26.29 12.77 -7.38
C ASN A 63 -26.95 11.67 -8.23
N LEU A 64 -26.16 10.66 -8.64
CA LEU A 64 -26.65 9.51 -9.41
C LEU A 64 -27.72 8.73 -8.63
N GLN A 65 -27.53 8.57 -7.32
CA GLN A 65 -28.52 7.93 -6.45
C GLN A 65 -29.84 8.71 -6.38
N LEU A 66 -29.78 10.05 -6.32
CA LEU A 66 -30.97 10.91 -6.32
C LEU A 66 -31.73 10.84 -7.66
N GLU A 67 -31.02 10.81 -8.78
CA GLU A 67 -31.63 10.66 -10.11
C GLU A 67 -32.34 9.31 -10.27
N LEU A 68 -31.70 8.22 -9.83
CA LEU A 68 -32.32 6.89 -9.79
C LEU A 68 -33.55 6.85 -8.87
N ALA A 69 -33.49 7.52 -7.71
CA ALA A 69 -34.62 7.61 -6.79
C ALA A 69 -35.81 8.37 -7.39
N LYS A 70 -35.57 9.48 -8.11
CA LYS A 70 -36.60 10.23 -8.83
C LYS A 70 -37.27 9.37 -9.90
N LYS A 71 -36.49 8.65 -10.73
CA LYS A 71 -37.02 7.74 -11.75
C LYS A 71 -37.83 6.60 -11.12
N LYS A 72 -37.33 6.00 -10.03
CA LYS A 72 -38.06 4.98 -9.27
C LYS A 72 -39.40 5.49 -8.75
N GLY A 73 -39.45 6.73 -8.26
CA GLY A 73 -40.68 7.39 -7.82
C GLY A 73 -41.69 7.58 -8.95
N ALA A 74 -41.23 8.07 -10.11
CA ALA A 74 -42.06 8.31 -11.28
C ALA A 74 -42.69 7.01 -11.83
N ILE A 75 -41.90 5.94 -11.96
CA ILE A 75 -42.38 4.62 -12.42
C ILE A 75 -43.42 4.06 -11.45
N LYS A 76 -43.17 4.18 -10.14
CA LYS A 76 -44.09 3.70 -9.11
C LYS A 76 -45.40 4.50 -9.08
N ALA A 77 -45.35 5.81 -9.31
CA ALA A 77 -46.53 6.67 -9.35
C ALA A 77 -47.41 6.37 -10.58
N ASN A 78 -46.80 6.13 -11.73
CA ASN A 78 -47.52 5.91 -12.99
C ASN A 78 -47.94 4.45 -13.22
N ASN A 79 -47.50 3.49 -12.38
CA ASN A 79 -47.64 2.03 -12.58
C ASN A 79 -47.24 1.54 -13.99
N ALA A 80 -46.46 2.36 -14.70
CA ALA A 80 -46.02 2.13 -16.05
C ALA A 80 -44.64 2.77 -16.17
N ALA A 81 -43.72 2.08 -16.86
CA ALA A 81 -42.42 2.61 -17.20
C ALA A 81 -42.48 3.12 -18.65
N PRO A 82 -42.49 4.45 -18.88
CA PRO A 82 -42.42 4.99 -20.23
C PRO A 82 -41.17 4.44 -20.95
N ASN A 83 -41.28 4.12 -22.24
CA ASN A 83 -40.16 3.53 -23.00
C ASN A 83 -38.89 4.41 -22.97
N THR A 84 -39.05 5.73 -22.86
CA THR A 84 -37.95 6.70 -22.69
C THR A 84 -37.24 6.54 -21.34
N ASP A 85 -38.00 6.32 -20.26
CA ASP A 85 -37.41 6.09 -18.93
C ASP A 85 -36.66 4.77 -18.84
N ILE A 86 -37.09 3.74 -19.59
CA ILE A 86 -36.40 2.45 -19.66
C ILE A 86 -35.08 2.58 -20.44
N GLN A 87 -35.08 3.33 -21.55
CA GLN A 87 -33.86 3.57 -22.34
C GLN A 87 -32.80 4.35 -21.58
N ASP A 88 -33.21 5.34 -20.77
CA ASP A 88 -32.30 6.15 -19.96
C ASP A 88 -31.90 5.48 -18.62
N LEU A 89 -32.62 4.43 -18.20
CA LEU A 89 -32.34 3.75 -16.94
C LEU A 89 -31.07 2.91 -17.00
N ALA A 90 -30.87 2.17 -18.09
CA ALA A 90 -29.68 1.33 -18.27
C ALA A 90 -28.36 2.13 -18.20
N PRO A 91 -28.17 3.25 -18.93
CA PRO A 91 -26.94 4.04 -18.82
C PRO A 91 -26.78 4.67 -17.43
N LEU A 92 -27.87 5.14 -16.80
CA LEU A 92 -27.78 5.73 -15.46
C LEU A 92 -27.38 4.70 -14.39
N LEU A 93 -27.93 3.49 -14.44
CA LEU A 93 -27.52 2.39 -13.57
C LEU A 93 -26.06 2.00 -13.80
N HIS A 94 -25.61 2.00 -15.05
CA HIS A 94 -24.22 1.72 -15.38
C HIS A 94 -23.26 2.76 -14.80
N GLN A 95 -23.56 4.06 -15.01
CA GLN A 95 -22.77 5.16 -14.44
C GLN A 95 -22.73 5.12 -12.91
N TYR A 96 -23.85 4.77 -12.27
CA TYR A 96 -23.89 4.59 -10.82
C TYR A 96 -23.00 3.42 -10.35
N ALA A 97 -23.04 2.29 -11.05
CA ALA A 97 -22.20 1.13 -10.74
C ALA A 97 -20.71 1.43 -10.94
N ASP A 98 -20.35 2.11 -12.03
CA ASP A 98 -18.98 2.55 -12.30
C ASP A 98 -18.50 3.53 -11.22
N ALA A 99 -19.30 4.52 -10.84
CA ALA A 99 -18.94 5.47 -9.78
C ALA A 99 -18.68 4.77 -8.43
N ILE A 100 -19.47 3.75 -8.08
CA ILE A 100 -19.23 2.93 -6.88
C ILE A 100 -17.92 2.14 -7.02
N ARG A 101 -17.71 1.48 -8.16
CA ARG A 101 -16.50 0.68 -8.40
C ARG A 101 -15.25 1.53 -8.35
N ASP A 102 -15.28 2.71 -8.97
CA ASP A 102 -14.15 3.63 -9.04
C ASP A 102 -13.84 4.20 -7.66
N TYR A 103 -14.88 4.53 -6.88
CA TYR A 103 -14.69 4.91 -5.48
C TYR A 103 -14.08 3.78 -4.66
N ALA A 104 -14.59 2.54 -4.81
CA ALA A 104 -14.07 1.37 -4.10
C ALA A 104 -12.59 1.13 -4.46
N PHE A 105 -12.25 1.15 -5.75
CA PHE A 105 -10.88 1.01 -6.25
C PHE A 105 -9.96 2.09 -5.66
N LEU A 106 -10.34 3.35 -5.81
CA LEU A 106 -9.53 4.46 -5.30
C LEU A 106 -9.41 4.39 -3.77
N SER A 107 -10.45 3.99 -3.04
CA SER A 107 -10.44 3.83 -1.59
C SER A 107 -9.54 2.70 -1.09
N GLY A 108 -9.26 1.71 -1.95
CA GLY A 108 -8.33 0.62 -1.68
C GLY A 108 -6.85 0.95 -1.94
N LEU A 109 -6.55 2.11 -2.54
CA LEU A 109 -5.18 2.57 -2.73
C LEU A 109 -4.51 2.93 -1.40
N GLN A 110 -3.18 2.80 -1.35
CA GLN A 110 -2.41 3.06 -0.13
C GLN A 110 -2.34 4.55 0.17
N ASN A 111 -2.60 4.93 1.42
CA ASN A 111 -2.56 6.32 1.84
C ASN A 111 -1.13 6.77 2.10
N ILE A 112 -0.75 7.94 1.57
CA ILE A 112 0.56 8.54 1.79
C ILE A 112 0.52 9.34 3.09
N ALA A 113 1.49 9.10 3.97
CA ALA A 113 1.53 9.72 5.29
C ALA A 113 2.18 11.12 5.28
N GLY A 114 1.72 11.95 6.22
CA GLY A 114 2.39 13.13 6.77
C GLY A 114 3.29 13.93 5.83
N SER A 115 4.60 13.72 5.95
CA SER A 115 5.61 14.55 5.30
C SER A 115 5.57 14.45 3.77
N GLN A 116 5.35 13.26 3.23
CA GLN A 116 5.29 13.04 1.78
C GLN A 116 4.04 13.66 1.16
N ALA A 117 2.91 13.59 1.85
CA ALA A 117 1.70 14.27 1.40
C ALA A 117 1.89 15.79 1.41
N GLN A 118 2.63 16.32 2.38
CA GLN A 118 2.94 17.74 2.47
C GLN A 118 3.94 18.20 1.40
N GLU A 119 5.00 17.43 1.16
CA GLU A 119 5.97 17.67 0.09
C GLU A 119 5.28 17.69 -1.28
N LYS A 120 4.47 16.66 -1.58
CA LYS A 120 3.70 16.61 -2.84
C LYS A 120 2.72 17.76 -2.98
N ARG A 121 2.12 18.19 -1.89
CA ARG A 121 1.28 19.38 -1.88
C ARG A 121 2.08 20.65 -2.19
N GLN A 122 3.28 20.79 -1.63
CA GLN A 122 4.17 21.93 -1.91
C GLN A 122 4.62 21.93 -3.37
N ASP A 123 4.99 20.77 -3.91
CA ASP A 123 5.37 20.59 -5.32
C ASP A 123 4.24 21.08 -6.25
N LEU A 124 3.01 20.61 -6.02
CA LEU A 124 1.83 21.02 -6.80
C LEU A 124 1.50 22.50 -6.62
N THR A 125 1.68 23.02 -5.41
CA THR A 125 1.43 24.44 -5.10
C THR A 125 2.42 25.34 -5.85
N TYR A 126 3.69 24.94 -5.93
CA TYR A 126 4.71 25.66 -6.67
C TYR A 126 4.52 25.53 -8.18
N ALA A 127 4.19 24.33 -8.65
CA ALA A 127 3.98 24.08 -10.08
C ALA A 127 2.75 24.82 -10.64
N PHE A 128 1.66 24.88 -9.86
CA PHE A 128 0.36 25.41 -10.28
C PHE A 128 -0.18 26.45 -9.29
N PRO A 129 0.45 27.64 -9.22
CA PRO A 129 0.07 28.68 -8.26
C PRO A 129 -1.36 29.20 -8.48
N ASP A 130 -1.83 29.25 -9.73
CA ASP A 130 -3.18 29.70 -10.09
C ASP A 130 -4.26 28.80 -9.46
N ILE A 131 -4.02 27.49 -9.44
CA ILE A 131 -4.93 26.50 -8.84
C ILE A 131 -4.80 26.52 -7.31
N ALA A 132 -3.58 26.67 -6.80
CA ALA A 132 -3.34 26.73 -5.36
C ALA A 132 -4.00 27.96 -4.70
N GLY A 133 -4.14 29.06 -5.45
CA GLY A 133 -4.81 30.28 -4.99
C GLY A 133 -6.34 30.19 -4.92
N LEU A 134 -6.95 29.11 -5.42
CA LEU A 134 -8.41 28.95 -5.39
C LEU A 134 -8.94 28.79 -3.95
N PRO A 135 -10.16 29.26 -3.67
CA PRO A 135 -10.77 29.12 -2.36
C PRO A 135 -10.96 27.65 -1.99
N GLY A 136 -10.68 27.31 -0.73
CA GLY A 136 -10.84 25.95 -0.22
C GLY A 136 -9.61 25.05 -0.37
N ASP A 137 -8.47 25.60 -0.83
CA ASP A 137 -7.16 24.93 -0.82
C ASP A 137 -7.20 23.58 -1.57
N PRO A 138 -7.36 23.60 -2.92
CA PRO A 138 -7.74 22.40 -3.69
C PRO A 138 -6.75 21.23 -3.58
N PHE A 139 -5.47 21.52 -3.30
CA PHE A 139 -4.43 20.52 -3.13
C PHE A 139 -4.35 19.95 -1.70
N ASN A 140 -5.13 20.49 -0.76
CA ASN A 140 -5.24 19.98 0.60
C ASN A 140 -6.23 18.82 0.68
N SER A 141 -5.78 17.66 0.23
CA SER A 141 -6.52 16.42 0.39
C SER A 141 -5.58 15.25 0.71
N ALA A 142 -6.16 14.06 0.90
CA ALA A 142 -5.36 12.86 1.10
C ALA A 142 -4.67 12.47 -0.21
N TYR A 143 -3.39 12.12 -0.14
CA TYR A 143 -2.64 11.60 -1.28
C TYR A 143 -2.59 10.08 -1.22
N ARG A 144 -2.76 9.44 -2.37
CA ARG A 144 -2.79 7.99 -2.49
C ARG A 144 -1.76 7.52 -3.50
N ARG A 145 -1.21 6.33 -3.30
CA ARG A 145 -0.31 5.68 -4.25
C ARG A 145 -0.81 4.31 -4.64
N LEU A 146 -0.33 3.80 -5.77
CA LEU A 146 -0.58 2.42 -6.15
C LEU A 146 -0.03 1.49 -5.06
N PRO A 147 -0.76 0.42 -4.72
CA PRO A 147 -0.23 -0.60 -3.82
C PRO A 147 1.00 -1.22 -4.48
N ASP A 148 2.16 -1.02 -3.85
CA ASP A 148 3.38 -1.70 -4.28
C ASP A 148 3.24 -3.18 -3.93
N GLN A 149 3.04 -4.02 -4.96
CA GLN A 149 2.90 -5.47 -4.82
C GLN A 149 4.17 -6.14 -4.27
N SER A 150 5.30 -5.43 -4.22
CA SER A 150 6.53 -5.90 -3.57
C SER A 150 6.52 -5.70 -2.04
N LEU A 151 5.55 -4.95 -1.50
CA LEU A 151 5.39 -4.76 -0.07
C LEU A 151 4.79 -6.02 0.56
N ILE A 152 5.61 -6.65 1.40
CA ILE A 152 5.24 -7.87 2.11
C ILE A 152 4.03 -7.56 3.00
N PRO A 153 2.91 -8.33 2.89
CA PRO A 153 1.71 -8.09 3.66
C PRO A 153 2.02 -7.99 5.16
N VAL A 154 1.39 -7.02 5.82
CA VAL A 154 1.66 -6.71 7.22
C VAL A 154 0.89 -7.68 8.11
N ASP A 155 1.50 -8.83 8.41
CA ASP A 155 0.96 -9.83 9.31
C ASP A 155 0.81 -9.28 10.75
N PRO A 156 -0.13 -9.80 11.57
CA PRO A 156 -0.34 -9.35 12.95
C PRO A 156 0.93 -9.45 13.81
N LEU A 157 1.74 -10.48 13.59
CA LEU A 157 3.05 -10.65 14.23
C LEU A 157 4.02 -9.52 13.81
N ARG A 158 4.05 -9.14 12.53
CA ARG A 158 4.86 -8.01 12.06
C ARG A 158 4.42 -6.70 12.70
N ASN A 159 3.12 -6.49 12.87
CA ASN A 159 2.57 -5.31 13.58
C ASN A 159 2.97 -5.29 15.06
N TRP A 160 2.91 -6.43 15.74
CA TRP A 160 3.35 -6.53 17.13
C TRP A 160 4.86 -6.27 17.27
N LEU A 161 5.68 -6.83 16.37
CA LEU A 161 7.11 -6.55 16.34
C LEU A 161 7.41 -5.07 16.03
N LYS A 162 6.67 -4.44 15.11
CA LYS A 162 6.76 -2.99 14.87
C LYS A 162 6.46 -2.17 16.13
N ALA A 163 5.46 -2.57 16.90
CA ALA A 163 5.05 -1.87 18.12
C ALA A 163 6.03 -2.04 19.30
N ARG A 164 6.83 -3.11 19.31
CA ARG A 164 7.71 -3.46 20.43
C ARG A 164 9.20 -3.19 20.16
N LEU A 165 9.63 -3.14 18.91
CA LEU A 165 11.04 -2.89 18.53
C LEU A 165 11.36 -1.39 18.42
N PRO A 166 12.60 -0.97 18.79
CA PRO A 166 13.04 0.41 18.64
C PRO A 166 13.09 0.81 17.16
N SER A 167 12.66 2.05 16.86
CA SER A 167 12.53 2.62 15.51
C SER A 167 13.78 2.48 14.64
N GLN A 168 14.96 2.39 15.25
CA GLN A 168 16.25 2.17 14.59
C GLN A 168 16.33 0.87 13.78
N LEU A 169 15.59 -0.18 14.16
CA LEU A 169 15.57 -1.49 13.46
C LEU A 169 14.41 -1.62 12.48
N THR A 170 13.39 -0.76 12.62
CA THR A 170 12.13 -0.84 11.88
C THR A 170 12.20 -0.10 10.55
N TYR A 171 13.09 0.89 10.42
CA TYR A 171 13.34 1.62 9.17
C TYR A 171 14.33 0.89 8.25
N THR A 172 14.08 0.92 6.94
CA THR A 172 15.08 0.50 5.93
C THR A 172 16.04 1.66 5.63
N LYS A 173 17.27 1.38 5.18
CA LYS A 173 18.22 2.45 4.78
C LYS A 173 17.68 3.36 3.67
N ARG A 174 16.82 2.81 2.79
CA ARG A 174 16.19 3.54 1.69
C ARG A 174 15.08 4.45 2.19
N GLU A 175 14.26 3.98 3.13
CA GLU A 175 13.21 4.77 3.78
C GLU A 175 13.81 5.81 4.74
N GLN A 176 14.91 5.51 5.43
CA GLN A 176 15.61 6.46 6.29
C GLN A 176 16.21 7.64 5.50
N LEU A 177 16.68 7.39 4.27
CA LEU A 177 17.16 8.41 3.34
C LEU A 177 16.02 9.28 2.79
N LEU A 178 14.83 8.70 2.60
CA LEU A 178 13.67 9.41 2.05
C LEU A 178 12.78 10.06 3.13
N ARG A 179 12.89 9.64 4.39
CA ARG A 179 12.02 10.03 5.52
C ARG A 179 12.81 10.35 6.78
N THR A 180 13.90 11.13 6.65
CA THR A 180 14.79 11.46 7.77
C THR A 180 14.07 12.25 8.87
N ASP A 181 13.15 13.14 8.51
CA ASP A 181 12.39 13.95 9.47
C ASP A 181 11.38 13.12 10.28
N GLU A 182 10.72 12.13 9.65
CA GLU A 182 9.80 11.20 10.32
C GLU A 182 10.55 10.19 11.19
N TYR A 183 11.72 9.75 10.73
CA TYR A 183 12.63 8.91 11.52
C TYR A 183 13.06 9.60 12.82
N LEU A 184 13.38 10.90 12.77
CA LEU A 184 13.75 11.70 13.94
C LEU A 184 12.56 11.93 14.88
N LYS A 185 11.33 11.99 14.36
CA LYS A 185 10.09 12.11 15.14
C LYS A 185 9.59 10.79 15.73
N GLY A 186 10.15 9.65 15.30
CA GLY A 186 9.82 8.33 15.81
C GLY A 186 8.48 7.78 15.32
N GLU A 187 7.99 8.25 14.18
CA GLU A 187 6.73 7.75 13.59
C GLU A 187 6.91 6.32 13.07
N PRO A 188 5.87 5.46 13.15
CA PRO A 188 5.98 4.08 12.72
C PRO A 188 6.18 4.00 11.20
N PRO A 189 7.21 3.30 10.70
CA PRO A 189 7.48 3.22 9.27
C PRO A 189 6.41 2.42 8.55
N GLU A 190 6.12 2.83 7.34
CA GLU A 190 5.11 2.20 6.49
C GLU A 190 5.63 0.86 5.98
N GLN A 191 6.93 0.77 5.64
CA GLN A 191 7.55 -0.50 5.23
C GLN A 191 8.01 -1.33 6.43
N VAL A 192 8.01 -2.65 6.27
CA VAL A 192 8.55 -3.57 7.27
C VAL A 192 10.04 -3.75 6.96
N SER A 193 10.93 -3.33 7.86
CA SER A 193 12.38 -3.55 7.68
C SER A 193 12.71 -5.01 7.35
N LEU A 194 13.68 -5.23 6.46
CA LEU A 194 14.20 -6.57 6.11
C LEU A 194 14.61 -7.38 7.35
N PHE A 195 15.01 -6.70 8.44
CA PHE A 195 15.29 -7.35 9.71
C PHE A 195 14.04 -7.88 10.38
N VAL A 196 12.98 -7.07 10.47
CA VAL A 196 11.68 -7.47 11.05
C VAL A 196 11.04 -8.58 10.23
N ASP A 197 11.15 -8.53 8.90
CA ASP A 197 10.70 -9.61 8.02
C ASP A 197 11.47 -10.92 8.28
N LYS A 198 12.81 -10.86 8.33
CA LYS A 198 13.64 -12.04 8.66
C LYS A 198 13.37 -12.57 10.07
N LEU A 199 13.16 -11.69 11.04
CA LEU A 199 12.87 -12.06 12.42
C LEU A 199 11.47 -12.67 12.53
N ALA A 200 10.47 -12.12 11.85
CA ALA A 200 9.13 -12.70 11.79
C ALA A 200 9.16 -14.10 11.17
N ARG A 201 9.85 -14.27 10.03
CA ARG A 201 10.05 -15.59 9.41
C ARG A 201 10.80 -16.55 10.33
N PHE A 202 11.83 -16.06 11.02
CA PHE A 202 12.58 -16.86 11.99
C PHE A 202 11.69 -17.32 13.15
N ILE A 203 10.91 -16.42 13.75
CA ILE A 203 10.00 -16.75 14.86
C ILE A 203 8.96 -17.78 14.40
N VAL A 204 8.34 -17.59 13.23
CA VAL A 204 7.35 -18.54 12.69
C VAL A 204 7.97 -19.91 12.42
N ALA A 205 9.12 -19.95 11.75
CA ALA A 205 9.83 -21.20 11.45
C ALA A 205 10.31 -21.91 12.72
N PHE A 206 10.86 -21.16 13.68
CA PHE A 206 11.35 -21.67 14.94
C PHE A 206 10.22 -22.17 15.84
N ALA A 207 9.14 -21.40 15.98
CA ALA A 207 7.98 -21.79 16.76
C ALA A 207 7.28 -23.01 16.15
N GLY A 208 7.10 -23.04 14.83
CA GLY A 208 6.51 -24.17 14.12
C GLY A 208 7.34 -25.45 14.27
N GLY A 209 8.66 -25.36 14.06
CA GLY A 209 9.57 -26.50 14.23
C GLY A 209 9.64 -27.01 15.67
N THR A 210 9.79 -26.09 16.62
CA THR A 210 9.84 -26.43 18.06
C THR A 210 8.53 -27.04 18.54
N SER A 211 7.39 -26.55 18.04
CA SER A 211 6.07 -27.09 18.36
C SER A 211 5.94 -28.57 18.01
N LEU A 212 6.56 -29.05 16.92
CA LEU A 212 6.52 -30.46 16.54
C LEU A 212 7.59 -31.31 17.24
N VAL A 213 8.81 -30.79 17.34
CA VAL A 213 9.95 -31.55 17.88
C VAL A 213 9.81 -31.80 19.38
N VAL A 214 9.33 -30.81 20.15
CA VAL A 214 9.24 -30.93 21.62
C VAL A 214 8.29 -32.06 22.06
N PRO A 215 7.04 -32.14 21.55
CA PRO A 215 6.14 -33.25 21.87
C PRO A 215 6.73 -34.61 21.49
N MET A 216 7.33 -34.72 20.29
CA MET A 216 7.96 -35.97 19.85
C MET A 216 9.11 -36.39 20.77
N LEU A 217 9.93 -35.45 21.24
CA LEU A 217 11.04 -35.73 22.13
C LEU A 217 10.56 -36.19 23.52
N ILE A 218 9.50 -35.56 24.04
CA ILE A 218 8.89 -35.96 25.33
C ILE A 218 8.31 -37.37 25.24
N MET A 219 7.61 -37.71 24.15
CA MET A 219 7.03 -39.05 23.96
C MET A 219 8.09 -40.14 23.86
N ARG A 220 9.28 -39.80 23.36
CA ARG A 220 10.39 -40.76 23.23
C ARG A 220 11.13 -40.99 24.55
N ILE A 221 11.10 -40.05 25.48
CA ILE A 221 11.82 -40.16 26.76
C ILE A 221 10.89 -40.82 27.79
N GLY A 222 10.91 -42.16 27.80
CA GLY A 222 10.19 -43.00 28.75
C GLY A 222 8.82 -43.42 28.24
N GLU A 223 8.77 -44.62 27.66
CA GLU A 223 7.58 -45.22 27.04
C GLU A 223 6.44 -45.40 28.06
N ASN A 224 5.43 -44.55 27.98
CA ASN A 224 4.19 -44.70 28.74
C ASN A 224 3.04 -44.04 27.97
N LEU A 225 2.06 -44.84 27.57
CA LEU A 225 0.91 -44.41 26.75
C LEU A 225 0.19 -43.19 27.34
N THR A 226 0.01 -43.16 28.66
CA THR A 226 -0.67 -42.04 29.34
C THR A 226 0.10 -40.73 29.19
N LYS A 227 1.44 -40.77 29.23
CA LYS A 227 2.25 -39.57 29.03
C LYS A 227 2.10 -39.04 27.60
N SER A 228 2.15 -39.93 26.61
CA SER A 228 2.05 -39.55 25.20
C SER A 228 0.68 -38.96 24.83
N LEU A 229 -0.42 -39.52 25.35
CA LEU A 229 -1.76 -38.96 25.15
C LEU A 229 -1.91 -37.57 25.78
N VAL A 230 -1.41 -37.39 27.00
CA VAL A 230 -1.48 -36.11 27.71
C VAL A 230 -0.65 -35.05 27.00
N THR A 231 0.60 -35.37 26.63
CA THR A 231 1.47 -34.44 25.88
C THR A 231 0.87 -34.05 24.54
N THR A 232 0.28 -34.99 23.79
CA THR A 232 -0.38 -34.69 22.51
C THR A 232 -1.55 -33.72 22.69
N SER A 233 -2.41 -33.99 23.67
CA SER A 233 -3.61 -33.19 23.92
C SER A 233 -3.26 -31.75 24.29
N ILE A 234 -2.29 -31.57 25.20
CA ILE A 234 -1.80 -30.25 25.60
C ILE A 234 -1.13 -29.53 24.42
N ALA A 235 -0.29 -30.23 23.65
CA ALA A 235 0.42 -29.64 22.52
C ALA A 235 -0.55 -29.16 21.41
N VAL A 236 -1.59 -29.94 21.09
CA VAL A 236 -2.60 -29.57 20.09
C VAL A 236 -3.41 -28.35 20.55
N VAL A 237 -3.84 -28.32 21.82
CA VAL A 237 -4.60 -27.18 22.37
C VAL A 237 -3.76 -25.91 22.41
N LEU A 238 -2.50 -26.00 22.84
CA LEU A 238 -1.58 -24.84 22.83
C LEU A 238 -1.31 -24.35 21.41
N PHE A 239 -1.07 -25.25 20.46
CA PHE A 239 -0.87 -24.89 19.07
C PHE A 239 -2.10 -24.18 18.47
N ALA A 240 -3.30 -24.72 18.71
CA ALA A 240 -4.56 -24.12 18.26
C ALA A 240 -4.79 -22.73 18.90
N GLY A 241 -4.51 -22.60 20.20
CA GLY A 241 -4.63 -21.32 20.92
C GLY A 241 -3.67 -20.26 20.39
N ILE A 242 -2.38 -20.61 20.22
CA ILE A 242 -1.37 -19.69 19.70
C ILE A 242 -1.69 -19.29 18.25
N THR A 243 -2.03 -20.24 17.39
CA THR A 243 -2.35 -19.94 15.98
C THR A 243 -3.61 -19.08 15.85
N SER A 244 -4.65 -19.35 16.64
CA SER A 244 -5.87 -18.54 16.70
C SER A 244 -5.60 -17.09 17.14
N LEU A 245 -4.76 -16.91 18.16
CA LEU A 245 -4.44 -15.58 18.69
C LEU A 245 -3.43 -14.79 17.84
N VAL A 246 -2.41 -15.45 17.30
CA VAL A 246 -1.27 -14.78 16.63
C VAL A 246 -1.52 -14.57 15.14
N LEU A 247 -2.13 -15.54 14.45
CA LEU A 247 -2.27 -15.47 13.00
C LEU A 247 -3.59 -14.88 12.55
N ARG A 248 -4.56 -14.66 13.47
CA ARG A 248 -5.92 -14.21 13.17
C ARG A 248 -6.46 -14.88 11.89
N ALA A 249 -6.14 -16.16 11.74
CA ALA A 249 -6.40 -16.94 10.55
C ALA A 249 -7.89 -17.18 10.40
N ASN A 250 -8.35 -17.43 9.17
CA ASN A 250 -9.75 -17.75 8.96
C ASN A 250 -10.11 -19.02 9.76
N ASN A 251 -11.34 -19.12 10.24
CA ASN A 251 -11.78 -20.25 11.08
C ASN A 251 -11.51 -21.59 10.39
N THR A 252 -11.67 -21.64 9.06
CA THR A 252 -11.39 -22.82 8.23
C THR A 252 -9.91 -23.18 8.19
N GLU A 253 -9.02 -22.20 8.03
CA GLU A 253 -7.56 -22.40 7.99
C GLU A 253 -7.03 -22.85 9.35
N THR A 254 -7.56 -22.27 10.44
CA THR A 254 -7.17 -22.64 11.81
C THR A 254 -7.55 -24.08 12.13
N VAL A 255 -8.76 -24.49 11.75
CA VAL A 255 -9.23 -25.89 11.94
C VAL A 255 -8.41 -26.84 11.09
N ALA A 256 -8.15 -26.51 9.83
CA ALA A 256 -7.33 -27.34 8.94
C ALA A 256 -5.90 -27.52 9.49
N ALA A 257 -5.24 -26.43 9.90
CA ALA A 257 -3.89 -26.48 10.48
C ALA A 257 -3.84 -27.30 11.78
N THR A 258 -4.84 -27.13 12.65
CA THR A 258 -4.95 -27.91 13.91
C THR A 258 -5.16 -29.39 13.64
N ALA A 259 -6.01 -29.73 12.66
CA ALA A 259 -6.25 -31.12 12.26
C ALA A 259 -4.99 -31.78 11.69
N THR A 260 -4.25 -31.08 10.82
CA THR A 260 -2.96 -31.57 10.29
C THR A 260 -1.95 -31.79 11.42
N TYR A 261 -1.85 -30.84 12.34
CA TYR A 261 -0.94 -30.94 13.48
C TYR A 261 -1.28 -32.11 14.40
N ALA A 262 -2.57 -32.28 14.72
CA ALA A 262 -3.06 -33.40 15.52
C ALA A 262 -2.82 -34.75 14.82
N ALA A 263 -3.06 -34.85 13.51
CA ALA A 263 -2.83 -36.07 12.74
C ALA A 263 -1.37 -36.52 12.82
N VAL A 264 -0.41 -35.59 12.67
CA VAL A 264 1.02 -35.89 12.79
C VAL A 264 1.35 -36.46 14.17
N LEU A 265 0.94 -35.78 15.25
CA LEU A 265 1.24 -36.23 16.61
C LEU A 265 0.59 -37.58 16.95
N VAL A 266 -0.67 -37.79 16.55
CA VAL A 266 -1.40 -39.04 16.81
C VAL A 266 -0.73 -40.23 16.14
N VAL A 267 -0.17 -40.07 14.94
CA VAL A 267 0.61 -41.13 14.28
C VAL A 267 1.81 -41.54 15.14
N PHE A 268 2.54 -40.58 15.71
CA PHE A 268 3.66 -40.89 16.60
C PHE A 268 3.22 -41.64 17.86
N VAL A 269 2.12 -41.21 18.49
CA VAL A 269 1.53 -41.92 19.64
C VAL A 269 1.19 -43.36 19.28
N GLY A 270 0.60 -43.60 18.11
CA GLY A 270 0.23 -44.94 17.64
C GLY A 270 1.42 -45.86 17.30
N THR A 271 2.59 -45.29 16.98
CA THR A 271 3.82 -46.06 16.71
C THR A 271 4.73 -46.27 17.92
N SER A 272 4.51 -45.52 19.01
CA SER A 272 5.31 -45.57 20.24
C SER A 272 4.60 -46.33 21.38
N GLY A 273 3.51 -47.04 21.06
CA GLY A 273 2.73 -47.88 21.96
C GLY A 273 3.00 -49.36 21.76
#